data_AF-A0A537XTB3-F1
#
_entry.id   AF-A0A537XTB3-F1
#
_cell.length_a   1.000
_cell.length_b   1.000
_cell.length_c   1.000
_cell.angle_alpha   90.00
_cell.angle_beta   90.00
_cell.angle_gamma   90.00
#
_symmetry.space_group_name_H-M   'P 1'
#
loop_
_entity.id
_entity.type
_entity.pdbx_description
1 polymer ?
#
loop_
_entity_poly.entity_id
_entity_poly.type
_entity_poly.pdbx_seq_one_letter_code
_entity_poly.pdbx_strand_id
1 'polypeptide(L)'
;MDERIVRSLNGWFSATSFRADLARFLALAPLVAVVGLVVLAWLADWGRAPDRRAILIVGALGAILALALNVALGHLYFRPRPFLVLSVHALLPHPSDSSLYSDQLAIAGALTGALFAARRWLGAVSFLLAVLLAIGRVGAAVHFPSDVVVGFGIGAVSFAILLPARRPIGRLVAVMSSAEATVIRRERQEGNFLFRHGPVVAVSVLVAVAGLGYGMRALQDHGRIEAGSRAEAELLGPREAVPPVEFAGTSIATIAGGRYSATHASVVGDVTEVTRELDGDIHIRVEGSGAFIVAEIIPELPIDPPHVGQQITAWGIVRHDGLHNWWELHPLIGWEPGDVVQPSSPGPGTGD
;
A
#
# COMPACT_ATOMS: atom_id res chain seq x y z
N MET A 1 8.06 18.88 -5.46
CA MET A 1 8.63 18.82 -4.09
C MET A 1 8.61 17.38 -3.58
N ASP A 2 7.46 16.72 -3.64
CA ASP A 2 7.24 15.32 -3.25
C ASP A 2 8.25 14.32 -3.82
N GLU A 3 8.49 14.34 -5.13
CA GLU A 3 9.43 13.41 -5.78
C GLU A 3 10.87 13.56 -5.24
N ARG A 4 11.31 14.79 -4.98
CA ARG A 4 12.66 15.05 -4.45
C ARG A 4 12.81 14.44 -3.05
N ILE A 5 11.77 14.55 -2.23
CA ILE A 5 11.75 13.98 -0.87
C ILE A 5 11.78 12.45 -0.97
N VAL A 6 10.98 11.85 -1.86
CA VAL A 6 10.99 10.40 -2.08
C VAL A 6 12.38 9.92 -2.53
N ARG A 7 12.94 10.51 -3.60
CA ARG A 7 14.28 10.11 -4.11
C ARG A 7 15.37 10.24 -3.04
N SER A 8 15.34 11.32 -2.25
CA SER A 8 16.33 11.55 -1.19
C SER A 8 16.21 10.55 -0.03
N LEU A 9 15.00 10.35 0.50
CA LEU A 9 14.77 9.40 1.60
C LEU A 9 15.02 7.96 1.15
N ASN A 10 14.50 7.58 -0.02
CA ASN A 10 14.69 6.24 -0.56
C ASN A 10 16.16 5.96 -0.82
N GLY A 11 16.91 6.87 -1.45
CA GLY A 11 18.34 6.70 -1.68
C GLY A 11 19.14 6.53 -0.39
N TRP A 12 18.76 7.22 0.69
CA TRP A 12 19.40 7.02 2.00
C TRP A 12 19.07 5.65 2.60
N PHE A 13 17.80 5.23 2.54
CA PHE A 13 17.34 3.97 3.09
C PHE A 13 17.84 2.75 2.29
N SER A 14 17.92 2.84 0.97
CA SER A 14 18.36 1.75 0.10
C SER A 14 19.87 1.56 0.07
N ALA A 15 20.65 2.49 0.63
CA ALA A 15 22.11 2.47 0.57
C ALA A 15 22.75 1.26 1.28
N THR A 16 22.11 0.70 2.31
CA THR A 16 22.60 -0.50 3.01
C THR A 16 21.45 -1.40 3.45
N SER A 17 21.71 -2.70 3.63
CA SER A 17 20.71 -3.67 4.10
C SER A 17 20.08 -3.26 5.44
N PHE A 18 20.91 -2.86 6.41
CA PHE A 18 20.44 -2.38 7.71
C PHE A 18 19.47 -1.19 7.60
N ARG A 19 19.76 -0.23 6.72
CA ARG A 19 18.88 0.93 6.52
C ARG A 19 17.59 0.52 5.81
N ALA A 20 17.66 -0.40 4.85
CA ALA A 20 16.48 -0.93 4.20
C ALA A 20 15.56 -1.66 5.21
N ASP A 21 16.14 -2.44 6.12
CA ASP A 21 15.41 -3.11 7.19
C ASP A 21 14.80 -2.11 8.19
N LEU A 22 15.53 -1.03 8.50
CA LEU A 22 14.98 0.08 9.28
C LEU A 22 13.78 0.72 8.57
N ALA A 23 13.84 0.95 7.26
CA ALA A 23 12.73 1.51 6.50
C ALA A 23 11.50 0.60 6.57
N ARG A 24 11.69 -0.72 6.39
CA ARG A 24 10.62 -1.73 6.51
C ARG A 24 10.01 -1.76 7.90
N PHE A 25 10.87 -1.72 8.93
CA PHE A 25 10.42 -1.67 10.32
C PHE A 25 9.59 -0.41 10.59
N LEU A 26 10.08 0.76 10.21
CA LEU A 26 9.35 2.03 10.35
C LEU A 26 8.06 2.06 9.53
N ALA A 27 8.00 1.36 8.40
CA ALA A 27 6.81 1.27 7.56
C ALA A 27 5.71 0.34 8.10
N LEU A 28 5.97 -0.45 9.15
CA LEU A 28 5.04 -1.46 9.68
C LEU A 28 4.85 -1.36 11.20
N ALA A 29 5.93 -1.40 11.96
CA ALA A 29 5.90 -1.51 13.42
C ALA A 29 5.19 -0.35 14.13
N PRO A 30 5.31 0.93 13.69
CA PRO A 30 4.64 2.03 14.38
C PRO A 30 3.11 1.92 14.35
N LEU A 31 2.50 1.44 13.26
CA LEU A 31 1.06 1.22 13.21
C LEU A 31 0.62 0.14 14.21
N VAL A 32 1.38 -0.95 14.28
CA VAL A 32 1.14 -2.02 15.28
C VAL A 32 1.26 -1.46 16.69
N ALA A 33 2.24 -0.60 16.96
CA ALA A 33 2.39 0.08 18.24
C ALA A 33 1.19 1.00 18.56
N VAL A 34 0.70 1.79 17.60
CA VAL A 34 -0.51 2.62 17.76
C VAL A 34 -1.73 1.77 18.12
N VAL A 35 -1.94 0.64 17.43
CA VAL A 35 -2.99 -0.32 17.76
C VAL A 35 -2.80 -0.88 19.18
N GLY A 36 -1.56 -1.22 19.54
CA GLY A 36 -1.20 -1.64 20.90
C GLY A 36 -1.57 -0.58 21.96
N LEU A 37 -1.32 0.71 21.70
CA LEU A 37 -1.71 1.79 22.59
C LEU A 37 -3.24 1.90 22.77
N VAL A 38 -4.02 1.68 21.71
CA VAL A 38 -5.49 1.63 21.78
C VAL A 38 -5.96 0.47 22.65
N VAL A 39 -5.37 -0.71 22.48
CA VAL A 39 -5.67 -1.88 23.32
C VAL A 39 -5.29 -1.63 24.78
N LEU A 40 -4.10 -1.08 25.05
CA LEU A 40 -3.68 -0.72 26.41
C LEU A 40 -4.61 0.32 27.05
N ALA A 41 -5.02 1.35 26.31
CA ALA A 41 -5.96 2.36 26.78
C ALA A 41 -7.33 1.73 27.12
N TRP A 42 -7.81 0.85 26.25
CA TRP A 42 -9.06 0.12 26.43
C TRP A 42 -9.05 -0.74 27.70
N LEU A 43 -7.98 -1.51 27.91
CA LEU A 43 -7.81 -2.35 29.10
C LEU A 43 -7.69 -1.52 30.38
N ALA A 44 -6.97 -0.40 30.33
CA ALA A 44 -6.84 0.50 31.48
C ALA A 44 -8.19 1.12 31.90
N ASP A 45 -9.09 1.35 30.94
CA ASP A 45 -10.42 1.93 31.15
C ASP A 45 -11.53 0.88 31.38
N TRP A 46 -11.17 -0.41 31.39
CA TRP A 46 -12.12 -1.52 31.59
C TRP A 46 -12.87 -1.41 32.91
N GLY A 47 -14.20 -1.46 32.85
CA GLY A 47 -15.10 -1.36 34.00
C GLY A 47 -15.10 -0.01 34.74
N ARG A 48 -14.32 0.98 34.30
CA ARG A 48 -14.12 2.25 35.02
C ARG A 48 -14.52 3.49 34.21
N ALA A 49 -14.32 3.48 32.90
CA ALA A 49 -14.53 4.67 32.06
C ALA A 49 -15.26 4.31 30.75
N PRO A 50 -16.58 4.07 30.79
CA PRO A 50 -17.37 3.72 29.60
C PRO A 50 -17.29 4.81 28.52
N ASP A 51 -17.22 6.08 28.91
CA ASP A 51 -17.10 7.21 27.96
C ASP A 51 -15.78 7.18 27.18
N ARG A 52 -14.66 6.85 27.83
CA ARG A 52 -13.35 6.75 27.16
C ARG A 52 -13.30 5.55 26.23
N ARG A 53 -13.87 4.43 26.65
CA ARG A 53 -14.04 3.24 25.79
C ARG A 53 -14.88 3.54 24.56
N ALA A 54 -15.96 4.29 24.72
CA ALA A 54 -16.77 4.74 23.59
C ALA A 54 -15.99 5.61 22.60
N ILE A 55 -15.10 6.48 23.08
CA ILE A 55 -14.20 7.26 22.20
C ILE A 55 -13.27 6.34 21.40
N LEU A 56 -12.70 5.31 22.01
CA LEU A 56 -11.83 4.35 21.30
C LEU A 56 -12.59 3.55 20.24
N ILE A 57 -13.84 3.15 20.51
CA ILE A 57 -14.73 2.52 19.51
C ILE A 57 -14.97 3.48 18.34
N VAL A 58 -15.28 4.74 18.63
CA VAL A 58 -15.46 5.77 17.59
C VAL A 58 -14.18 5.97 16.78
N GLY A 59 -13.00 5.84 17.39
CA GLY A 59 -11.71 5.79 16.69
C GLY A 59 -11.63 4.67 15.66
N ALA A 60 -11.99 3.45 16.06
CA ALA A 60 -12.02 2.31 15.15
C ALA A 60 -13.04 2.49 14.03
N LEU A 61 -14.25 3.01 14.34
CA LEU A 61 -15.25 3.35 13.32
C LEU A 61 -14.76 4.45 12.37
N GLY A 62 -14.02 5.43 12.88
CA GLY A 62 -13.38 6.47 12.06
C GLY A 62 -12.34 5.90 11.10
N ALA A 63 -11.56 4.90 11.54
CA ALA A 63 -10.62 4.19 10.66
C ALA A 63 -11.36 3.43 9.55
N ILE A 64 -12.46 2.74 9.87
CA ILE A 64 -13.30 2.05 8.86
C ILE A 64 -13.85 3.04 7.84
N LEU A 65 -14.39 4.17 8.31
CA LEU A 65 -14.92 5.21 7.43
C LEU A 65 -13.82 5.75 6.50
N ALA A 66 -12.63 6.01 7.04
CA ALA A 66 -11.49 6.48 6.25
C ALA A 66 -11.03 5.44 5.22
N LEU A 67 -11.07 4.15 5.51
CA LEU A 67 -10.77 3.11 4.51
C LEU A 67 -11.86 3.03 3.43
N ALA A 68 -13.13 3.10 3.82
CA ALA A 68 -14.26 3.10 2.88
C ALA A 68 -14.20 4.30 1.92
N LEU A 69 -13.83 5.48 2.42
CA LEU A 69 -13.60 6.67 1.60
C LEU A 69 -12.42 6.48 0.63
N ASN A 70 -11.37 5.75 1.03
CA ASN A 70 -10.23 5.51 0.14
C ASN A 70 -10.61 4.55 -0.99
N VAL A 71 -11.37 3.50 -0.68
CA VAL A 71 -11.93 2.59 -1.70
C VAL A 71 -12.80 3.37 -2.68
N ALA A 72 -13.73 4.20 -2.18
CA ALA A 72 -14.57 5.04 -3.02
C ALA A 72 -13.77 6.01 -3.90
N LEU A 73 -12.71 6.62 -3.35
CA LEU A 73 -11.82 7.51 -4.10
C LEU A 73 -11.00 6.76 -5.15
N GLY A 74 -10.53 5.55 -4.85
CA GLY A 74 -9.79 4.70 -5.77
C GLY A 74 -10.60 4.30 -7.01
N HIS A 75 -11.94 4.29 -6.92
CA HIS A 75 -12.81 4.11 -8.08
C HIS A 75 -12.95 5.37 -8.96
N LEU A 76 -12.55 6.54 -8.46
CA LEU A 76 -12.70 7.82 -9.15
C LEU A 76 -11.37 8.41 -9.63
N TYR A 77 -10.26 8.04 -8.99
CA TYR A 77 -8.95 8.63 -9.26
C TYR A 77 -7.81 7.66 -8.95
N PHE A 78 -7.02 7.34 -9.97
CA PHE A 78 -5.80 6.55 -9.83
C PHE A 78 -4.55 7.43 -9.79
N ARG A 79 -3.78 7.33 -8.72
CA ARG A 79 -2.45 7.96 -8.62
C ARG A 79 -1.36 6.88 -8.56
N PRO A 80 -0.45 6.79 -9.54
CA PRO A 80 0.59 5.78 -9.52
C PRO A 80 1.52 5.96 -8.32
N ARG A 81 1.97 4.85 -7.72
CA ARG A 81 2.90 4.85 -6.59
C ARG A 81 4.29 5.34 -7.01
N PRO A 82 5.09 5.91 -6.09
CA PRO A 82 6.40 6.46 -6.46
C PRO A 82 7.35 5.45 -7.12
N PHE A 83 7.34 4.19 -6.70
CA PHE A 83 8.15 3.15 -7.36
C PHE A 83 7.73 2.84 -8.81
N LEU A 84 6.51 3.20 -9.23
CA LEU A 84 6.03 3.03 -10.61
C LEU A 84 6.58 4.11 -11.55
N VAL A 85 6.78 5.33 -11.04
CA VAL A 85 7.04 6.51 -11.87
C VAL A 85 8.39 7.17 -11.60
N LEU A 86 9.09 6.76 -10.53
CA LEU A 86 10.43 7.25 -10.18
C LEU A 86 11.42 6.09 -10.21
N SER A 87 12.65 6.37 -10.63
CA SER A 87 13.79 5.46 -10.53
C SER A 87 14.28 5.38 -9.07
N VAL A 88 13.61 4.54 -8.27
CA VAL A 88 13.81 4.32 -6.82
C VAL A 88 13.68 2.84 -6.44
N HIS A 89 14.24 2.42 -5.31
CA HIS A 89 14.19 1.03 -4.85
C HIS A 89 12.90 0.74 -4.08
N ALA A 90 12.09 -0.21 -4.53
CA ALA A 90 10.94 -0.69 -3.77
C ALA A 90 11.41 -1.55 -2.58
N LEU A 91 11.32 -1.01 -1.37
CA LEU A 91 11.80 -1.71 -0.17
C LEU A 91 10.75 -2.65 0.45
N LEU A 92 9.50 -2.56 0.01
CA LEU A 92 8.39 -3.38 0.46
C LEU A 92 7.67 -4.00 -0.74
N PRO A 93 7.23 -5.26 -0.65
CA PRO A 93 6.27 -5.80 -1.60
C PRO A 93 4.97 -5.01 -1.50
N HIS A 94 4.47 -4.52 -2.63
CA HIS A 94 3.20 -3.80 -2.71
C HIS A 94 2.51 -4.02 -4.06
N PRO A 95 1.17 -4.19 -4.06
CA PRO A 95 0.41 -4.26 -5.30
C PRO A 95 0.44 -2.93 -6.05
N SER A 96 0.04 -2.97 -7.32
CA SER A 96 -0.03 -1.86 -8.27
C SER A 96 -1.23 -0.93 -8.03
N ASP A 97 -1.76 -0.86 -6.80
CA ASP A 97 -2.95 -0.08 -6.46
C ASP A 97 -2.64 1.42 -6.31
N SER A 98 -3.69 2.25 -6.30
CA SER A 98 -3.56 3.71 -6.16
C SER A 98 -2.78 4.10 -4.89
N SER A 99 -1.90 5.08 -5.03
CA SER A 99 -1.10 5.62 -3.93
C SER A 99 -1.84 6.60 -3.03
N LEU A 100 -2.89 7.25 -3.55
CA LEU A 100 -3.62 8.29 -2.82
C LEU A 100 -4.90 7.72 -2.20
N TYR A 101 -5.17 7.92 -0.91
CA TYR A 101 -4.24 8.30 0.17
C TYR A 101 -3.75 7.05 0.90
N SER A 102 -2.79 7.21 1.83
CA SER A 102 -2.25 6.06 2.54
C SER A 102 -3.22 5.49 3.57
N ASP A 103 -3.70 4.26 3.34
CA ASP A 103 -4.58 3.51 4.25
C ASP A 103 -4.03 3.41 5.67
N GLN A 104 -2.75 3.06 5.79
CA GLN A 104 -2.13 2.89 7.10
C GLN A 104 -2.06 4.21 7.87
N LEU A 105 -1.81 5.33 7.19
CA LEU A 105 -1.83 6.64 7.84
C LEU A 105 -3.26 7.10 8.13
N ALA A 106 -4.24 6.71 7.32
CA ALA A 106 -5.65 6.95 7.61
C ALA A 106 -6.13 6.23 8.87
N ILE A 107 -5.76 4.95 9.03
CA ILE A 107 -6.00 4.21 10.28
C ILE A 107 -5.28 4.91 11.44
N ALA A 108 -3.98 5.21 11.28
CA ALA A 108 -3.19 5.87 12.33
C ALA A 108 -3.77 7.23 12.74
N GLY A 109 -4.27 8.02 11.79
CA GLY A 109 -4.90 9.32 12.03
C GLY A 109 -6.17 9.21 12.88
N ALA A 110 -7.07 8.29 12.53
CA ALA A 110 -8.29 8.06 13.28
C ALA A 110 -8.01 7.58 14.71
N LEU A 111 -7.11 6.61 14.86
CA LEU A 111 -6.72 6.08 16.18
C LEU A 111 -5.96 7.11 17.02
N THR A 112 -5.10 7.92 16.41
CA THR A 112 -4.39 9.01 17.10
C THR A 112 -5.37 10.06 17.62
N GLY A 113 -6.38 10.45 16.82
CA GLY A 113 -7.46 11.34 17.25
C GLY A 113 -8.23 10.79 18.46
N ALA A 114 -8.57 9.50 18.42
CA ALA A 114 -9.24 8.82 19.53
C ALA A 114 -8.38 8.77 20.79
N LEU A 115 -7.09 8.48 20.66
CA LEU A 115 -6.15 8.48 21.78
C LEU A 115 -5.96 9.88 22.37
N PHE A 116 -5.90 10.94 21.56
CA PHE A 116 -5.88 12.32 22.07
C PHE A 116 -7.14 12.66 22.87
N ALA A 117 -8.31 12.26 22.37
CA ALA A 117 -9.59 12.50 23.03
C ALA A 117 -9.75 11.67 24.32
N ALA A 118 -9.18 10.46 24.38
CA ALA A 118 -9.23 9.61 25.57
C ALA A 118 -8.16 10.00 26.62
N ARG A 119 -6.89 10.10 26.20
CA ARG A 119 -5.70 10.34 27.05
C ARG A 119 -4.61 11.07 26.23
N ARG A 120 -4.47 12.39 26.41
CA ARG A 120 -3.59 13.25 25.58
C ARG A 120 -2.15 12.76 25.42
N TRP A 121 -1.54 12.19 26.45
CA TRP A 121 -0.16 11.69 26.36
C TRP A 121 -0.04 10.47 25.42
N LEU A 122 -1.03 9.57 25.42
CA LEU A 122 -1.09 8.46 24.45
C LEU A 122 -1.30 8.97 23.03
N GLY A 123 -2.12 10.03 22.87
CA GLY A 123 -2.27 10.71 21.59
C GLY A 123 -0.95 11.28 21.07
N ALA A 124 -0.16 11.92 21.93
CA ALA A 124 1.15 12.47 21.56
C ALA A 124 2.16 11.38 21.14
N VAL A 125 2.22 10.27 21.90
CA VAL A 125 3.05 9.11 21.54
C VAL A 125 2.59 8.50 20.21
N SER A 126 1.27 8.33 20.03
CA SER A 126 0.68 7.82 18.79
C SER A 126 0.99 8.72 17.59
N PHE A 127 0.96 10.04 17.77
CA PHE A 127 1.31 11.00 16.73
C PHE A 127 2.78 10.86 16.31
N LEU A 128 3.70 10.74 17.28
CA LEU A 128 5.11 10.50 16.97
C LEU A 128 5.30 9.18 16.21
N LEU A 129 4.61 8.12 16.60
CA LEU A 129 4.61 6.84 15.87
C LEU A 129 4.05 7.00 14.45
N ALA A 130 3.01 7.80 14.25
CA ALA A 130 2.47 8.08 12.91
C ALA A 130 3.47 8.87 12.03
N VAL A 131 4.26 9.78 12.61
CA VAL A 131 5.35 10.45 11.88
C VAL A 131 6.43 9.45 11.47
N LEU A 132 6.84 8.56 12.38
CA LEU A 132 7.79 7.48 12.05
C LEU A 132 7.24 6.55 10.95
N LEU A 133 5.95 6.24 11.01
CA LEU A 133 5.25 5.47 9.98
C LEU A 133 5.32 6.16 8.62
N ALA A 134 5.01 7.46 8.57
CA ALA A 134 5.09 8.27 7.35
C ALA A 134 6.50 8.26 6.75
N ILE A 135 7.54 8.44 7.57
CA ILE A 135 8.94 8.38 7.13
C ILE A 135 9.26 7.02 6.52
N GLY A 136 8.87 5.92 7.17
CA GLY A 136 9.07 4.57 6.65
C GLY A 136 8.36 4.33 5.32
N ARG A 137 7.09 4.76 5.19
CA ARG A 137 6.30 4.60 3.96
C ARG A 137 6.83 5.41 2.78
N VAL A 138 7.25 6.65 3.01
CA VAL A 138 7.88 7.50 1.97
C VAL A 138 9.28 6.97 1.63
N GLY A 139 10.06 6.57 2.64
CA GLY A 139 11.38 5.99 2.46
C GLY A 139 11.39 4.67 1.70
N ALA A 140 10.36 3.84 1.89
CA ALA A 140 10.16 2.61 1.13
C ALA A 140 9.62 2.83 -0.30
N ALA A 141 9.44 4.09 -0.72
CA ALA A 141 8.93 4.51 -2.02
C ALA A 141 7.51 4.00 -2.37
N VAL A 142 6.70 3.66 -1.36
CA VAL A 142 5.32 3.19 -1.58
C VAL A 142 4.29 4.32 -1.59
N HIS A 143 4.61 5.50 -1.05
CA HIS A 143 3.73 6.66 -1.00
C HIS A 143 4.51 7.98 -1.14
N PHE A 144 3.88 9.00 -1.72
CA PHE A 144 4.38 10.37 -1.69
C PHE A 144 4.13 11.02 -0.31
N PRO A 145 4.92 12.05 0.07
CA PRO A 145 4.66 12.86 1.26
C PRO A 145 3.23 13.41 1.34
N SER A 146 2.63 13.83 0.21
CA SER A 146 1.24 14.26 0.20
C SER A 146 0.28 13.14 0.60
N ASP A 147 0.52 11.89 0.20
CA ASP A 147 -0.41 10.79 0.41
C ASP A 147 -0.50 10.40 1.89
N VAL A 148 0.64 10.49 2.59
CA VAL A 148 0.72 10.22 4.04
C VAL A 148 0.06 11.34 4.85
N VAL A 149 0.22 12.59 4.44
CA VAL A 149 -0.41 13.75 5.10
C VAL A 149 -1.92 13.74 4.90
N VAL A 150 -2.38 13.55 3.65
CA VAL A 150 -3.81 13.46 3.32
C VAL A 150 -4.43 12.25 4.04
N GLY A 151 -3.77 11.09 4.01
CA GLY A 151 -4.27 9.89 4.69
C GLY A 151 -4.48 10.13 6.18
N PHE A 152 -3.45 10.62 6.87
CA PHE A 152 -3.55 10.94 8.30
C PHE A 152 -4.66 11.96 8.60
N GLY A 153 -4.76 13.01 7.77
CA GLY A 153 -5.80 14.03 7.87
C GLY A 153 -7.21 13.45 7.73
N ILE A 154 -7.46 12.66 6.69
CA ILE A 154 -8.77 12.02 6.44
C ILE A 154 -9.15 11.08 7.59
N GLY A 155 -8.19 10.33 8.14
CA GLY A 155 -8.38 9.51 9.33
C GLY A 155 -8.84 10.33 10.54
N ALA A 156 -8.10 11.39 10.86
CA ALA A 156 -8.41 12.26 11.99
C ALA A 156 -9.76 12.98 11.82
N VAL A 157 -10.08 13.44 10.61
CA VAL A 157 -11.36 14.07 10.26
C VAL A 157 -12.51 13.07 10.37
N SER A 158 -12.35 11.84 9.85
CA SER A 158 -13.35 10.77 9.97
C SER A 158 -13.68 10.48 11.43
N PHE A 159 -12.66 10.39 12.30
CA PHE A 159 -12.87 10.30 13.74
C PHE A 159 -13.63 11.51 14.31
N ALA A 160 -13.21 12.74 13.95
CA ALA A 160 -13.85 13.95 14.45
C ALA A 160 -15.33 14.06 14.06
N ILE A 161 -15.69 13.66 12.83
CA ILE A 161 -17.07 13.60 12.34
C ILE A 161 -17.91 12.62 13.17
N LEU A 162 -17.35 11.46 13.51
CA LEU A 162 -18.05 10.43 14.29
C LEU A 162 -18.00 10.67 15.81
N LEU A 163 -17.17 11.58 16.29
CA LEU A 163 -16.98 11.89 17.71
C LEU A 163 -18.28 12.20 18.49
N PRO A 164 -19.32 12.84 17.91
CA PRO A 164 -20.62 12.99 18.58
C PRO A 164 -21.30 11.65 18.95
N ALA A 165 -21.06 10.58 18.19
CA ALA A 165 -21.60 9.24 18.44
C ALA A 165 -21.04 8.59 19.73
N ARG A 166 -19.99 9.17 20.34
CA ARG A 166 -19.46 8.70 21.63
C ARG A 166 -20.50 8.68 22.74
N ARG A 167 -21.49 9.58 22.71
CA ARG A 167 -22.53 9.69 23.74
C ARG A 167 -23.50 8.49 23.71
N PRO A 168 -24.16 8.17 22.58
CA PRO A 168 -25.00 6.98 22.52
C PRO A 168 -24.19 5.69 22.72
N ILE A 169 -22.98 5.59 22.15
CA ILE A 169 -22.10 4.44 22.34
C ILE A 169 -21.71 4.29 23.82
N GLY A 170 -21.38 5.39 24.51
CA GLY A 170 -21.06 5.38 25.93
C GLY A 170 -22.19 4.87 26.81
N ARG A 171 -23.44 5.23 26.49
CA ARG A 171 -24.62 4.68 27.18
C ARG A 171 -24.75 3.18 26.97
N LEU A 172 -24.55 2.68 25.74
CA LEU A 172 -24.58 1.25 25.43
C LEU A 172 -23.46 0.51 26.17
N VAL A 173 -22.23 1.02 26.13
CA VAL A 173 -21.08 0.45 26.86
C VAL A 173 -21.34 0.45 28.36
N ALA A 174 -21.93 1.53 28.91
CA ALA A 174 -22.29 1.60 30.32
C ALA A 174 -23.35 0.55 30.69
N VAL A 175 -24.42 0.41 29.91
CA VAL A 175 -25.47 -0.61 30.11
C VAL A 175 -24.88 -2.00 30.05
N MET A 176 -24.08 -2.31 29.03
CA MET A 176 -23.39 -3.61 28.90
C MET A 176 -22.47 -3.85 30.10
N SER A 177 -21.67 -2.86 30.51
CA SER A 177 -20.79 -2.97 31.67
C SER A 177 -21.55 -3.14 32.99
N SER A 178 -22.77 -2.62 33.09
CA SER A 178 -23.62 -2.76 34.28
C SER A 178 -24.34 -4.12 34.32
N ALA A 179 -24.75 -4.65 33.16
CA ALA A 179 -25.23 -6.02 33.03
C ALA A 179 -24.10 -7.00 33.34
N GLU A 180 -22.90 -6.75 32.82
CA GLU A 180 -21.67 -7.48 33.17
C GLU A 180 -21.34 -7.35 34.65
N ALA A 181 -21.43 -6.18 35.27
CA ALA A 181 -21.18 -6.03 36.71
C ALA A 181 -22.19 -6.81 37.57
N THR A 182 -23.43 -6.94 37.10
CA THR A 182 -24.49 -7.72 37.77
C THR A 182 -24.23 -9.22 37.62
N VAL A 183 -23.76 -9.66 36.44
CA VAL A 183 -23.31 -11.05 36.18
C VAL A 183 -22.01 -11.36 36.93
N ILE A 184 -21.02 -10.46 36.94
CA ILE A 184 -19.74 -10.58 37.67
C ILE A 184 -20.00 -10.63 39.18
N ARG A 185 -20.96 -9.88 39.73
CA ARG A 185 -21.35 -9.99 41.15
C ARG A 185 -21.97 -11.36 41.47
N ARG A 186 -22.60 -12.00 40.48
CA ARG A 186 -23.21 -13.35 40.57
C ARG A 186 -22.18 -14.46 40.34
N GLU A 187 -21.22 -14.26 39.44
CA GLU A 187 -20.12 -15.18 39.12
C GLU A 187 -18.89 -15.01 40.03
N ARG A 188 -18.81 -13.97 40.88
CA ARG A 188 -17.75 -13.88 41.91
C ARG A 188 -17.82 -15.02 42.94
N GLN A 189 -18.88 -15.85 42.90
CA GLN A 189 -18.99 -17.10 43.65
C GLN A 189 -18.42 -18.33 42.91
N GLU A 190 -18.15 -18.28 41.60
CA GLU A 190 -17.55 -19.39 40.84
C GLU A 190 -16.51 -18.85 39.85
N GLY A 191 -15.24 -19.20 40.07
CA GLY A 191 -14.09 -18.58 39.42
C GLY A 191 -14.05 -18.69 37.88
N ASN A 192 -13.84 -17.53 37.25
CA ASN A 192 -13.08 -17.29 36.02
C ASN A 192 -13.49 -17.99 34.71
N PHE A 193 -14.30 -17.30 33.90
CA PHE A 193 -14.25 -17.41 32.44
C PHE A 193 -14.27 -16.04 31.73
N LEU A 194 -15.21 -15.14 32.07
CA LEU A 194 -15.37 -13.87 31.33
C LEU A 194 -14.23 -12.84 31.52
N PHE A 195 -13.60 -12.79 32.69
CA PHE A 195 -12.46 -11.89 32.96
C PHE A 195 -11.23 -12.23 32.08
N ARG A 196 -11.17 -13.47 31.57
CA ARG A 196 -10.08 -13.99 30.74
C ARG A 196 -10.24 -13.64 29.25
N HIS A 197 -11.45 -13.32 28.78
CA HIS A 197 -11.75 -13.20 27.34
C HIS A 197 -12.21 -11.81 26.85
N GLY A 198 -12.50 -10.84 27.74
CA GLY A 198 -12.78 -9.45 27.35
C GLY A 198 -11.68 -8.76 26.51
N PRO A 199 -10.39 -8.96 26.82
CA PRO A 199 -9.28 -8.53 25.95
C PRO A 199 -9.28 -9.22 24.59
N VAL A 200 -9.64 -10.51 24.57
CA VAL A 200 -9.71 -11.32 23.35
C VAL A 200 -10.80 -10.79 22.42
N VAL A 201 -11.98 -10.43 22.93
CA VAL A 201 -13.06 -9.85 22.13
C VAL A 201 -12.66 -8.50 21.52
N ALA A 202 -12.00 -7.63 22.28
CA ALA A 202 -11.54 -6.32 21.78
C ALA A 202 -10.46 -6.47 20.70
N VAL A 203 -9.51 -7.39 20.89
CA VAL A 203 -8.51 -7.74 19.88
C VAL A 203 -9.17 -8.36 18.66
N SER A 204 -10.14 -9.27 18.84
CA SER A 204 -10.87 -9.90 17.74
C SER A 204 -11.70 -8.91 16.93
N VAL A 205 -12.33 -7.91 17.57
CA VAL A 205 -13.06 -6.85 16.84
C VAL A 205 -12.09 -5.99 16.05
N LEU A 206 -10.93 -5.64 16.60
CA LEU A 206 -9.95 -4.79 15.94
C LEU A 206 -9.23 -5.53 14.80
N VAL A 207 -8.96 -6.82 14.98
CA VAL A 207 -8.49 -7.75 13.93
C VAL A 207 -9.58 -7.98 12.88
N ALA A 208 -10.85 -8.11 13.26
CA ALA A 208 -11.96 -8.24 12.31
C ALA A 208 -12.19 -6.96 11.51
N VAL A 209 -11.96 -5.78 12.10
CA VAL A 209 -11.99 -4.49 11.40
C VAL A 209 -10.83 -4.37 10.41
N ALA A 210 -9.62 -4.77 10.82
CA ALA A 210 -8.48 -4.86 9.90
C ALA A 210 -8.71 -5.89 8.78
N GLY A 211 -9.32 -7.03 9.12
CA GLY A 211 -9.71 -8.09 8.19
C GLY A 211 -10.85 -7.70 7.25
N LEU A 212 -11.81 -6.88 7.69
CA LEU A 212 -12.87 -6.30 6.86
C LEU A 212 -12.31 -5.26 5.88
N GLY A 213 -11.32 -4.46 6.29
CA GLY A 213 -10.58 -3.58 5.37
C GLY A 213 -9.85 -4.36 4.27
N TYR A 214 -9.27 -5.52 4.62
CA TYR A 214 -8.63 -6.42 3.66
C TYR A 214 -9.67 -7.17 2.79
N GLY A 215 -10.79 -7.58 3.37
CA GLY A 215 -11.89 -8.28 2.68
C GLY A 215 -12.67 -7.38 1.71
N MET A 216 -12.83 -6.09 2.02
CA MET A 216 -13.41 -5.13 1.06
C MET A 216 -12.47 -4.82 -0.11
N ARG A 217 -11.15 -4.92 0.08
CA ARG A 217 -10.18 -4.88 -1.04
C ARG A 217 -10.31 -6.09 -1.96
N ALA A 218 -10.57 -7.28 -1.42
CA ALA A 218 -10.86 -8.48 -2.22
C ALA A 218 -12.23 -8.42 -2.95
N LEU A 219 -13.10 -7.47 -2.58
CA LEU A 219 -14.39 -7.19 -3.23
C LEU A 219 -14.31 -6.04 -4.25
N GLN A 220 -13.10 -5.55 -4.57
CA GLN A 220 -12.94 -4.61 -5.68
C GLN A 220 -13.28 -5.32 -6.99
N ASP A 221 -14.46 -5.00 -7.54
CA ASP A 221 -14.80 -5.30 -8.94
C ASP A 221 -13.81 -4.55 -9.83
N HIS A 222 -12.75 -5.24 -10.26
CA HIS A 222 -11.77 -4.75 -11.23
C HIS A 222 -12.47 -4.14 -12.47
N GLY A 223 -13.59 -4.74 -12.92
CA GLY A 223 -14.36 -4.32 -14.10
C GLY A 223 -14.87 -2.87 -14.13
N ARG A 224 -15.16 -2.23 -12.99
CA ARG A 224 -15.61 -0.81 -12.97
C ARG A 224 -14.46 0.18 -12.93
N ILE A 225 -13.36 -0.20 -12.29
CA ILE A 225 -12.11 0.59 -12.27
C ILE A 225 -11.51 0.56 -13.67
N GLU A 226 -11.53 -0.60 -14.34
CA GLU A 226 -11.10 -0.79 -15.73
C GLU A 226 -11.74 0.23 -16.69
N ALA A 227 -13.07 0.40 -16.63
CA ALA A 227 -13.79 1.30 -17.53
C ALA A 227 -13.47 2.78 -17.25
N GLY A 228 -13.27 3.14 -15.98
CA GLY A 228 -12.90 4.50 -15.56
C GLY A 228 -11.46 4.86 -15.93
N SER A 229 -10.51 3.98 -15.62
CA SER A 229 -9.08 4.17 -15.93
C SER A 229 -8.81 4.22 -17.43
N ARG A 230 -9.51 3.41 -18.25
CA ARG A 230 -9.43 3.48 -19.72
C ARG A 230 -9.96 4.81 -20.26
N ALA A 231 -11.10 5.27 -19.75
CA ALA A 231 -11.68 6.55 -20.17
C ALA A 231 -10.80 7.74 -19.74
N GLU A 232 -10.22 7.70 -18.53
CA GLU A 232 -9.31 8.73 -18.04
C GLU A 232 -7.98 8.73 -18.82
N ALA A 233 -7.42 7.56 -19.15
CA ALA A 233 -6.23 7.44 -19.99
C ALA A 233 -6.45 7.95 -21.42
N GLU A 234 -7.61 7.64 -22.04
CA GLU A 234 -8.00 8.22 -23.33
C GLU A 234 -8.12 9.76 -23.25
N LEU A 235 -8.65 10.29 -22.14
CA LEU A 235 -8.81 11.74 -21.93
C LEU A 235 -7.48 12.46 -21.68
N LEU A 236 -6.54 11.84 -20.98
CA LEU A 236 -5.24 12.43 -20.63
C LEU A 236 -4.19 12.34 -21.76
N GLY A 237 -4.47 11.55 -22.80
CA GLY A 237 -3.56 11.32 -23.93
C GLY A 237 -2.32 10.48 -23.55
N PRO A 238 -1.46 10.16 -24.53
CA PRO A 238 -0.26 9.36 -24.27
C PRO A 238 0.62 10.06 -23.22
N ARG A 239 0.86 9.39 -22.09
CA ARG A 239 1.88 9.86 -21.15
C ARG A 239 3.22 9.84 -21.86
N GLU A 240 4.00 10.90 -21.66
CA GLU A 240 5.37 10.99 -22.17
C GLU A 240 6.14 9.74 -21.69
N ALA A 241 6.54 8.87 -22.63
CA ALA A 241 7.14 7.59 -22.33
C ALA A 241 8.42 7.81 -21.49
N VAL A 242 8.50 7.20 -20.31
CA VAL A 242 9.74 7.26 -19.52
C VAL A 242 10.84 6.61 -20.35
N PRO A 243 11.92 7.34 -20.70
CA PRO A 243 12.91 6.83 -21.63
C PRO A 243 13.58 5.54 -21.09
N PRO A 244 13.90 4.56 -21.95
CA PRO A 244 14.53 3.30 -21.54
C PRO A 244 15.88 3.50 -20.81
N VAL A 245 16.52 4.65 -20.99
CA VAL A 245 17.83 5.02 -20.42
C VAL A 245 17.83 5.09 -18.88
N GLU A 246 16.66 5.27 -18.24
CA GLU A 246 16.57 5.23 -16.77
C GLU A 246 16.54 3.80 -16.18
N PHE A 247 16.38 2.77 -17.01
CA PHE A 247 16.22 1.38 -16.60
C PHE A 247 17.50 0.59 -16.87
N ALA A 248 17.97 -0.15 -15.87
CA ALA A 248 19.18 -0.95 -16.02
C ALA A 248 18.94 -2.14 -16.97
N GLY A 249 19.62 -2.13 -18.12
CA GLY A 249 19.58 -3.20 -19.10
C GLY A 249 20.10 -4.53 -18.53
N THR A 250 19.40 -5.63 -18.80
CA THR A 250 19.78 -6.99 -18.39
C THR A 250 19.26 -8.03 -19.38
N SER A 251 19.75 -9.27 -19.28
CA SER A 251 19.23 -10.38 -20.07
C SER A 251 17.98 -11.00 -19.41
N ILE A 252 17.07 -11.51 -20.25
CA ILE A 252 15.89 -12.27 -19.81
C ILE A 252 16.31 -13.47 -18.95
N ALA A 253 17.39 -14.17 -19.32
CA ALA A 253 17.92 -15.30 -18.55
C ALA A 253 18.41 -14.91 -17.14
N THR A 254 18.87 -13.67 -16.94
CA THR A 254 19.28 -13.16 -15.61
C THR A 254 18.05 -12.97 -14.71
N ILE A 255 16.98 -12.36 -15.25
CA ILE A 255 15.73 -12.15 -14.53
C ILE A 255 15.06 -13.49 -14.24
N ALA A 256 14.80 -14.30 -15.27
CA ALA A 256 14.15 -15.60 -15.17
C ALA A 256 14.88 -16.58 -14.23
N GLY A 257 16.21 -16.44 -14.11
CA GLY A 257 17.02 -17.22 -13.18
C GLY A 257 17.09 -16.69 -11.75
N GLY A 258 16.34 -15.62 -11.42
CA GLY A 258 16.32 -14.99 -10.09
C GLY A 258 17.64 -14.36 -9.65
N ARG A 259 18.52 -14.01 -10.61
CA ARG A 259 19.83 -13.39 -10.34
C ARG A 259 19.80 -11.87 -10.41
N TYR A 260 18.65 -11.28 -10.72
CA TYR A 260 18.44 -9.84 -10.79
C TYR A 260 17.85 -9.30 -9.48
N SER A 261 18.38 -8.19 -8.97
CA SER A 261 18.02 -7.66 -7.65
C SER A 261 17.52 -6.21 -7.65
N ALA A 262 17.66 -5.49 -8.77
CA ALA A 262 17.12 -4.14 -8.88
C ALA A 262 15.60 -4.18 -9.12
N THR A 263 14.91 -3.11 -8.71
CA THR A 263 13.45 -3.00 -8.87
C THR A 263 13.03 -2.80 -10.32
N HIS A 264 13.85 -2.08 -11.10
CA HIS A 264 13.55 -1.67 -12.46
C HIS A 264 14.53 -2.32 -13.42
N ALA A 265 14.04 -2.87 -14.53
CA ALA A 265 14.87 -3.47 -15.57
C ALA A 265 14.42 -3.07 -16.97
N SER A 266 15.35 -3.14 -17.91
CA SER A 266 15.10 -3.17 -19.35
C SER A 266 15.64 -4.48 -19.94
N VAL A 267 14.86 -5.14 -20.80
CA VAL A 267 15.25 -6.38 -21.49
C VAL A 267 14.95 -6.28 -22.97
N VAL A 268 15.72 -7.03 -23.76
CA VAL A 268 15.46 -7.23 -25.20
C VAL A 268 15.03 -8.68 -25.41
N GLY A 269 13.98 -8.88 -26.19
CA GLY A 269 13.50 -10.21 -26.56
C GLY A 269 12.39 -10.21 -27.60
N ASP A 270 12.01 -11.40 -28.02
CA ASP A 270 10.99 -11.63 -29.04
C ASP A 270 9.64 -11.89 -28.38
N VAL A 271 8.61 -11.20 -28.85
CA VAL A 271 7.23 -11.38 -28.37
C VAL A 271 6.66 -12.66 -28.97
N THR A 272 6.34 -13.64 -28.14
CA THR A 272 5.80 -14.94 -28.58
C THR A 272 4.31 -15.11 -28.32
N GLU A 273 3.76 -14.34 -27.37
CA GLU A 273 2.35 -14.39 -27.02
C GLU A 273 1.86 -13.03 -26.52
N VAL A 274 0.61 -12.67 -26.84
CA VAL A 274 -0.08 -11.49 -26.30
C VAL A 274 -1.53 -11.90 -25.99
N THR A 275 -1.87 -11.92 -24.70
CA THR A 275 -3.14 -12.48 -24.20
C THR A 275 -3.80 -11.48 -23.26
N ARG A 276 -5.13 -11.35 -23.34
CA ARG A 276 -5.91 -10.52 -22.40
C ARG A 276 -6.45 -11.40 -21.28
N GLU A 277 -6.16 -11.02 -20.06
CA GLU A 277 -6.61 -11.67 -18.83
C GLU A 277 -8.05 -11.26 -18.46
N LEU A 278 -8.64 -11.99 -17.51
CA LEU A 278 -9.99 -11.71 -17.01
C LEU A 278 -10.07 -10.49 -16.09
N ASP A 279 -8.96 -10.08 -15.50
CA ASP A 279 -8.82 -8.87 -14.68
C ASP A 279 -8.48 -7.61 -15.52
N GLY A 280 -8.37 -7.78 -16.84
CA GLY A 280 -8.13 -6.70 -17.79
C GLY A 280 -6.66 -6.48 -18.14
N ASP A 281 -5.73 -7.20 -17.51
CA ASP A 281 -4.30 -7.14 -17.81
C ASP A 281 -4.01 -7.73 -19.20
N ILE A 282 -2.94 -7.25 -19.85
CA ILE A 282 -2.42 -7.83 -21.08
C ILE A 282 -1.11 -8.51 -20.75
N HIS A 283 -1.10 -9.84 -20.81
CA HIS A 283 0.08 -10.67 -20.68
C HIS A 283 0.82 -10.73 -22.01
N ILE A 284 2.11 -10.41 -21.96
CA ILE A 284 3.01 -10.44 -23.10
C ILE A 284 4.14 -11.40 -22.75
N ARG A 285 4.24 -12.51 -23.48
CA ARG A 285 5.37 -13.42 -23.32
C ARG A 285 6.56 -12.91 -24.12
N VAL A 286 7.67 -12.64 -23.45
CA VAL A 286 8.90 -12.17 -24.07
C VAL A 286 10.00 -13.22 -23.88
N GLU A 287 10.52 -13.74 -24.99
CA GLU A 287 11.54 -14.78 -25.02
C GLU A 287 12.91 -14.24 -25.42
N GLY A 288 13.97 -14.73 -24.80
CA GLY A 288 15.33 -14.36 -25.15
C GLY A 288 16.37 -15.16 -24.37
N SER A 289 17.49 -15.48 -25.04
CA SER A 289 18.60 -16.24 -24.45
C SER A 289 18.19 -17.61 -23.86
N GLY A 290 17.20 -18.28 -24.46
CA GLY A 290 16.72 -19.59 -24.02
C GLY A 290 15.85 -19.56 -22.74
N ALA A 291 15.40 -18.38 -22.31
CA ALA A 291 14.49 -18.17 -21.20
C ALA A 291 13.31 -17.28 -21.63
N PHE A 292 12.32 -17.14 -20.76
CA PHE A 292 11.21 -16.22 -20.95
C PHE A 292 10.92 -15.45 -19.67
N ILE A 293 10.28 -14.29 -19.83
CA ILE A 293 9.56 -13.58 -18.78
C ILE A 293 8.17 -13.22 -19.29
N VAL A 294 7.27 -12.90 -18.37
CA VAL A 294 5.97 -12.30 -18.71
C VAL A 294 6.07 -10.79 -18.47
N ALA A 295 5.57 -9.99 -19.39
CA ALA A 295 5.41 -8.55 -19.20
C ALA A 295 3.91 -8.22 -19.18
N GLU A 296 3.47 -7.42 -18.22
CA GLU A 296 2.05 -7.20 -17.98
C GLU A 296 1.69 -5.73 -18.12
N ILE A 297 0.83 -5.41 -19.09
CA ILE A 297 0.24 -4.08 -19.21
C ILE A 297 -1.01 -4.06 -18.33
N ILE A 298 -1.01 -3.21 -17.32
CA ILE A 298 -2.16 -3.05 -16.41
C ILE A 298 -3.13 -1.95 -16.91
N PRO A 299 -4.44 -2.09 -16.71
CA PRO A 299 -5.46 -1.11 -17.11
C PRO A 299 -5.22 0.30 -16.56
N GLU A 300 -4.59 0.44 -15.40
CA GLU A 300 -4.31 1.74 -14.77
C GLU A 300 -3.11 2.48 -15.38
N LEU A 301 -2.25 1.77 -16.11
CA LEU A 301 -1.11 2.30 -16.86
C LEU A 301 -1.13 1.76 -18.30
N PRO A 302 -2.15 2.10 -19.10
CA PRO A 302 -2.31 1.50 -20.42
C PRO A 302 -1.23 2.02 -21.37
N ILE A 303 -0.63 1.09 -22.09
CA ILE A 303 0.23 1.33 -23.25
C ILE A 303 -0.22 0.41 -24.38
N ASP A 304 0.07 0.77 -25.63
CA ASP A 304 -0.27 -0.07 -26.77
C ASP A 304 0.51 -1.40 -26.69
N PRO A 305 -0.13 -2.56 -26.86
CA PRO A 305 0.58 -3.83 -26.81
C PRO A 305 1.45 -4.04 -28.06
N PRO A 306 2.63 -4.69 -27.93
CA PRO A 306 3.43 -5.08 -29.07
C PRO A 306 2.77 -6.21 -29.87
N HIS A 307 3.29 -6.51 -31.05
CA HIS A 307 2.79 -7.59 -31.89
C HIS A 307 3.57 -8.89 -31.70
N VAL A 308 2.88 -10.03 -31.79
CA VAL A 308 3.52 -11.35 -31.80
C VAL A 308 4.47 -11.46 -33.00
N GLY A 309 5.67 -11.99 -32.76
CA GLY A 309 6.75 -12.11 -33.75
C GLY A 309 7.65 -10.88 -33.84
N GLN A 310 7.42 -9.85 -33.02
CA GLN A 310 8.24 -8.64 -32.98
C GLN A 310 9.33 -8.74 -31.91
N GLN A 311 10.55 -8.32 -32.25
CA GLN A 311 11.58 -8.06 -31.26
C GLN A 311 11.35 -6.69 -30.62
N ILE A 312 11.41 -6.63 -29.29
CA ILE A 312 11.19 -5.41 -28.52
C ILE A 312 12.27 -5.21 -27.46
N THR A 313 12.48 -3.96 -27.10
CA THR A 313 13.08 -3.55 -25.83
C THR A 313 11.93 -3.22 -24.89
N ALA A 314 11.78 -3.95 -23.79
CA ALA A 314 10.71 -3.80 -22.80
C ALA A 314 11.30 -3.40 -21.46
N TRP A 315 10.69 -2.43 -20.77
CA TRP A 315 11.13 -2.00 -19.45
C TRP A 315 9.98 -1.83 -18.46
N GLY A 316 10.25 -2.17 -17.21
CA GLY A 316 9.24 -2.23 -16.18
C GLY A 316 9.80 -2.61 -14.82
N ILE A 317 8.91 -3.08 -13.94
CA ILE A 317 9.27 -3.48 -12.58
C ILE A 317 9.40 -4.98 -12.48
N VAL A 318 10.57 -5.42 -12.04
CA VAL A 318 10.87 -6.85 -11.87
C VAL A 318 10.14 -7.39 -10.65
N ARG A 319 9.34 -8.43 -10.86
CA ARG A 319 8.63 -9.18 -9.82
C ARG A 319 8.72 -10.67 -10.07
N HIS A 320 8.43 -11.43 -9.03
CA HIS A 320 8.25 -12.87 -9.12
C HIS A 320 6.80 -13.18 -8.81
N ASP A 321 6.07 -13.72 -9.77
CA ASP A 321 4.74 -14.25 -9.54
C ASP A 321 4.86 -15.58 -8.81
N GLY A 322 4.42 -15.60 -7.55
CA GLY A 322 4.41 -16.81 -6.73
C GLY A 322 3.32 -17.81 -7.11
N LEU A 323 2.27 -17.38 -7.81
CA LEU A 323 1.16 -18.24 -8.22
C LEU A 323 1.55 -19.07 -9.45
N HIS A 324 2.10 -18.43 -10.48
CA HIS A 324 2.50 -19.11 -11.72
C HIS A 324 4.00 -19.47 -11.77
N ASN A 325 4.77 -19.04 -10.76
CA ASN A 325 6.18 -19.35 -10.56
C ASN A 325 7.07 -18.95 -11.74
N TRP A 326 6.89 -17.71 -12.20
CA TRP A 326 7.74 -17.07 -13.20
C TRP A 326 8.17 -15.67 -12.75
N TRP A 327 9.18 -15.14 -13.43
CA TRP A 327 9.57 -13.74 -13.29
C TRP A 327 8.88 -12.88 -14.34
N GLU A 328 8.56 -11.66 -13.94
CA GLU A 328 7.76 -10.75 -14.76
C GLU A 328 8.26 -9.30 -14.71
N LEU A 329 7.88 -8.53 -15.73
CA LEU A 329 7.82 -7.08 -15.69
C LEU A 329 6.38 -6.66 -15.43
N HIS A 330 6.03 -6.47 -14.15
CA HIS A 330 4.71 -6.05 -13.71
C HIS A 330 4.78 -4.79 -12.83
N PRO A 331 4.23 -3.66 -13.29
CA PRO A 331 3.72 -3.43 -14.64
C PRO A 331 4.87 -3.27 -15.66
N LEU A 332 4.55 -3.54 -16.91
CA LEU A 332 5.29 -3.05 -18.06
C LEU A 332 5.08 -1.54 -18.15
N ILE A 333 6.16 -0.77 -18.01
CA ILE A 333 6.10 0.70 -18.00
C ILE A 333 6.18 1.24 -19.43
N GLY A 334 6.93 0.57 -20.30
CA GLY A 334 7.04 0.93 -21.71
C GLY A 334 7.79 -0.13 -22.52
N TRP A 335 7.70 0.00 -23.84
CA TRP A 335 8.49 -0.80 -24.77
C TRP A 335 8.70 -0.05 -26.08
N GLU A 336 9.75 -0.43 -26.81
CA GLU A 336 10.04 0.06 -28.16
C GLU A 336 10.45 -1.09 -29.10
N PRO A 337 10.20 -0.97 -30.42
CA PRO A 337 10.62 -1.96 -31.41
C PRO A 337 12.15 -2.08 -31.49
N GLY A 338 12.66 -3.32 -31.54
CA GLY A 338 14.09 -3.63 -31.71
C GLY A 338 14.92 -3.49 -30.43
N ASP A 339 16.24 -3.54 -30.58
CA ASP A 339 17.20 -3.30 -29.49
C ASP A 339 17.55 -1.82 -29.42
N VAL A 340 17.00 -1.12 -28.42
CA VAL A 340 17.18 0.33 -28.20
C VAL A 340 18.08 0.62 -26.99
N VAL A 341 18.74 -0.40 -26.45
CA VAL A 341 19.53 -0.29 -25.20
C VAL A 341 20.91 0.39 -25.41
N GLN A 342 21.18 0.99 -26.58
CA GLN A 342 22.45 1.68 -26.87
C GLN A 342 22.22 3.03 -27.58
N PRO A 343 22.71 4.18 -27.05
CA PRO A 343 23.06 5.28 -27.94
C PRO A 343 24.23 4.82 -28.81
N SER A 344 24.06 4.89 -30.12
CA SER A 344 25.16 4.71 -31.07
C SER A 344 26.31 5.64 -30.67
N SER A 345 27.42 5.05 -30.22
CA SER A 345 28.66 5.81 -30.07
C SER A 345 29.00 6.41 -31.45
N PRO A 346 29.23 7.73 -31.59
CA PRO A 346 29.74 8.24 -32.85
C PRO A 346 31.09 7.55 -33.09
N GLY A 347 31.18 6.78 -34.17
CA GLY A 347 32.39 6.08 -34.55
C GLY A 347 33.57 7.05 -34.61
N PRO A 348 34.80 6.59 -34.36
CA PRO A 348 35.97 7.45 -34.47
C PRO A 348 36.00 8.00 -35.89
N GLY A 349 35.75 9.30 -36.02
CA GLY A 349 35.90 9.99 -37.28
C GLY A 349 37.33 9.75 -37.77
N THR A 350 37.45 9.02 -38.86
CA THR A 350 38.65 9.01 -39.68
C THR A 350 38.81 10.42 -40.23
N GLY A 351 39.61 11.23 -39.55
CA GLY A 351 40.13 12.46 -40.11
C GLY A 351 41.19 12.08 -41.14
N ASP A 352 40.80 12.17 -42.42
CA ASP A 352 41.72 12.40 -43.53
C ASP A 352 41.88 13.91 -43.74
#